data_AF-A0A0V1MBS8-F1
#
_entry.id   AF-A0A0V1MBS8-F1
#
_cell.length_a   1.000
_cell.length_b   1.000
_cell.length_c   1.000
_cell.angle_alpha   90.00
_cell.angle_beta   90.00
_cell.angle_gamma   90.00
#
_symmetry.space_group_name_H-M   'P 1'
#
loop_
_entity.id
_entity.type
_entity.pdbx_description
1 polymer ?
#
loop_
_entity_poly.entity_id
_entity_poly.type
_entity_poly.pdbx_seq_one_letter_code
_entity_poly.pdbx_strand_id
1 'polypeptide(L)'
;MDRNALKTLIKQCILEENNKQVKLRKLKNACEENDTAVQVHNLLMRMVRSARKSSRPNVLNAIDFLFRECCKFRSEMLSHLREFVFRTVPLKGRQDYLPRVVDDDQQKFSCRVLEVLKKWIGEFGSSNVELQLLEDFLSFSVHSLLKNIGSSSVSNSNSQCSFMPNLRVMKKMCSEFEEVEPEIASTLNELENSLHSLFPLVECCTSGTVSVTPSCSTDDHLLISSGKDTPVRIKISLDRPSLQRTSENSNTIKRARESYLRICREFLPPMGRWNRFLSRSRHSAVILRENSFSSFESIRHRLSSLLERIQLAKRKFEDIHFDEDIMIDSDESDFEEVI
;
A
#
# COMPACT_ATOMS: atom_id res chain seq x y z
N MET A 1 -24.49 -24.22 -24.12
CA MET A 1 -23.79 -25.25 -24.93
C MET A 1 -23.34 -26.41 -24.03
N ASP A 2 -23.37 -27.67 -24.47
CA ASP A 2 -22.88 -28.81 -23.66
C ASP A 2 -21.35 -28.75 -23.44
N ARG A 3 -20.89 -29.20 -22.27
CA ARG A 3 -19.49 -29.17 -21.83
C ARG A 3 -18.57 -29.98 -22.76
N ASN A 4 -19.05 -31.06 -23.36
CA ASN A 4 -18.27 -31.85 -24.31
C ASN A 4 -18.12 -31.13 -25.65
N ALA A 5 -19.20 -30.50 -26.15
CA ALA A 5 -19.13 -29.65 -27.33
C ALA A 5 -18.15 -28.47 -27.14
N LEU A 6 -18.12 -27.86 -25.95
CA LEU A 6 -17.19 -26.79 -25.60
C LEU A 6 -15.74 -27.25 -25.60
N LYS A 7 -15.45 -28.40 -24.99
CA LYS A 7 -14.11 -28.99 -25.02
C LYS A 7 -13.66 -29.28 -26.45
N THR A 8 -14.55 -29.79 -27.30
CA THR A 8 -14.25 -30.05 -28.71
C THR A 8 -13.94 -28.76 -29.46
N LEU A 9 -14.75 -27.71 -29.29
CA LEU A 9 -14.54 -26.41 -29.91
C LEU A 9 -13.20 -25.78 -29.48
N ILE A 10 -12.86 -25.84 -28.20
CA ILE A 10 -11.57 -25.36 -27.67
C ILE A 10 -10.40 -26.14 -28.28
N LYS A 11 -10.49 -27.47 -28.35
CA LYS A 11 -9.46 -28.31 -28.99
C LYS A 11 -9.28 -27.95 -30.46
N GLN A 12 -10.38 -27.74 -31.20
CA GLN A 12 -10.34 -27.30 -32.60
C GLN A 12 -9.67 -25.93 -32.75
N CYS A 13 -9.89 -24.98 -31.84
CA CYS A 13 -9.21 -23.68 -31.87
C CYS A 13 -7.69 -23.79 -31.64
N ILE A 14 -7.25 -24.81 -30.91
CA ILE A 14 -5.85 -24.97 -30.48
C ILE A 14 -5.04 -25.83 -31.45
N LEU A 15 -5.66 -26.87 -32.01
CA LEU A 15 -4.98 -27.89 -32.82
C LEU A 15 -5.17 -27.71 -34.33
N GLU A 16 -6.28 -27.11 -34.77
CA GLU A 16 -6.59 -26.99 -36.20
C GLU A 16 -6.35 -25.56 -36.67
N GLU A 17 -5.45 -25.38 -37.65
CA GLU A 17 -5.14 -24.07 -38.21
C GLU A 17 -6.23 -23.56 -39.17
N ASN A 18 -6.93 -24.49 -39.83
CA ASN A 18 -8.01 -24.17 -40.75
C ASN A 18 -9.18 -23.49 -40.03
N ASN A 19 -9.64 -22.36 -40.56
CA ASN A 19 -10.79 -21.60 -40.04
C ASN A 19 -10.65 -21.17 -38.56
N LYS A 20 -9.42 -21.03 -38.06
CA LYS A 20 -9.14 -20.70 -36.65
C LYS A 20 -9.88 -19.45 -36.17
N GLN A 21 -9.91 -18.40 -36.98
CA GLN A 21 -10.59 -17.15 -36.62
C GLN A 21 -12.11 -17.31 -36.54
N VAL A 22 -12.71 -18.11 -37.43
CA VAL A 22 -14.14 -18.43 -37.38
C VAL A 22 -14.47 -19.23 -36.11
N LYS A 23 -13.62 -20.19 -35.75
CA LYS A 23 -13.78 -20.99 -34.52
C LYS A 23 -13.63 -20.15 -33.26
N LEU A 24 -12.67 -19.22 -33.22
CA LEU A 24 -12.49 -18.28 -32.11
C LEU A 24 -13.69 -17.34 -31.96
N ARG A 25 -14.30 -16.87 -33.06
CA ARG A 25 -15.56 -16.11 -32.99
C ARG A 25 -16.72 -16.96 -32.45
N LYS A 26 -16.84 -18.22 -32.86
CA LYS A 26 -17.83 -19.14 -32.27
C LYS A 26 -17.62 -19.32 -30.77
N LEU A 27 -16.35 -19.44 -30.33
CA LEU A 27 -16.00 -19.56 -28.92
C LEU A 27 -16.28 -18.27 -28.14
N LYS A 28 -16.03 -17.09 -28.74
CA LYS A 28 -16.44 -15.79 -28.20
C LYS A 28 -17.95 -15.75 -27.95
N ASN A 29 -18.75 -16.05 -28.98
CA ASN A 29 -20.21 -16.01 -28.88
C ASN A 29 -20.71 -16.98 -27.79
N ALA A 30 -20.11 -18.17 -27.69
CA ALA A 30 -20.41 -19.11 -26.61
C ALA A 30 -20.08 -18.54 -25.23
N CYS A 31 -19.02 -17.74 -25.07
CA CYS A 31 -18.70 -17.07 -23.79
C CYS A 31 -19.68 -15.94 -23.44
N GLU A 32 -20.36 -15.36 -24.43
CA GLU A 32 -21.38 -14.34 -24.20
C GLU A 32 -22.69 -14.93 -23.67
N GLU A 33 -22.92 -16.22 -23.86
CA GLU A 33 -24.01 -17.00 -23.28
C GLU A 33 -23.71 -17.40 -21.82
N ASN A 34 -24.76 -17.53 -20.98
CA ASN A 34 -24.70 -17.82 -19.52
C ASN A 34 -23.59 -18.80 -19.09
N ASP A 35 -22.91 -18.51 -17.96
CA ASP A 35 -21.84 -19.26 -17.26
C ASP A 35 -20.74 -19.95 -18.09
N THR A 36 -20.76 -19.78 -19.41
CA THR A 36 -19.89 -20.50 -20.32
C THR A 36 -18.50 -19.88 -20.33
N ALA A 37 -18.38 -18.57 -20.09
CA ALA A 37 -17.10 -17.87 -19.89
C ALA A 37 -16.26 -18.52 -18.77
N VAL A 38 -16.88 -18.82 -17.63
CA VAL A 38 -16.22 -19.50 -16.49
C VAL A 38 -15.73 -20.89 -16.89
N GLN A 39 -16.52 -21.64 -17.67
CA GLN A 39 -16.12 -22.96 -18.15
C GLN A 39 -14.96 -22.90 -19.14
N VAL A 40 -14.99 -21.92 -20.07
CA VAL A 40 -13.92 -21.69 -21.05
C VAL A 40 -12.63 -21.29 -20.35
N HIS A 41 -12.70 -20.33 -19.42
CA HIS A 41 -11.58 -19.90 -18.60
C HIS A 41 -10.93 -21.10 -17.89
N ASN A 42 -11.72 -21.87 -17.14
CA ASN A 42 -11.23 -23.05 -16.43
C ASN A 42 -10.60 -24.11 -17.35
N LEU A 43 -11.12 -24.30 -18.56
CA LEU A 43 -10.55 -25.24 -19.53
C LEU A 43 -9.23 -24.73 -20.10
N LEU A 44 -9.15 -23.47 -20.51
CA LEU A 44 -7.93 -22.85 -21.04
C LEU A 44 -6.83 -22.82 -19.99
N MET A 45 -7.14 -22.47 -18.74
CA MET A 45 -6.19 -22.44 -17.62
C MET A 45 -5.58 -23.81 -17.31
N ARG A 46 -6.35 -24.90 -17.45
CA ARG A 46 -5.79 -26.27 -17.38
C ARG A 46 -4.84 -26.53 -18.54
N MET A 47 -5.24 -26.13 -19.76
CA MET A 47 -4.46 -26.38 -20.97
C MET A 47 -3.16 -25.59 -21.03
N VAL A 48 -3.06 -24.40 -20.43
CA VAL A 48 -1.82 -23.61 -20.36
C VAL A 48 -0.65 -24.43 -19.82
N ARG A 49 -0.90 -25.34 -18.87
CA ARG A 49 0.13 -26.27 -18.35
C ARG A 49 0.17 -27.61 -19.07
N SER A 50 -1.00 -28.21 -19.30
CA SER A 50 -1.10 -29.59 -19.78
C SER A 50 -0.92 -29.74 -21.29
N ALA A 51 -1.00 -28.66 -22.07
CA ALA A 51 -0.83 -28.72 -23.52
C ALA A 51 0.62 -29.08 -23.89
N ARG A 52 0.75 -29.82 -24.99
CA ARG A 52 2.04 -30.10 -25.64
C ARG A 52 2.75 -28.79 -25.95
N LYS A 53 4.08 -28.77 -25.87
CA LYS A 53 4.91 -27.57 -26.07
C LYS A 53 4.54 -26.79 -27.34
N SER A 54 4.35 -27.50 -28.45
CA SER A 54 3.95 -26.92 -29.75
C SER A 54 2.56 -26.27 -29.76
N SER A 55 1.66 -26.69 -28.88
CA SER A 55 0.28 -26.19 -28.81
C SER A 55 0.10 -25.05 -27.81
N ARG A 56 1.01 -24.87 -26.84
CA ARG A 56 0.92 -23.81 -25.82
C ARG A 56 0.79 -22.39 -26.41
N PRO A 57 1.53 -22.01 -27.47
CA PRO A 57 1.32 -20.71 -28.11
C PRO A 57 -0.10 -20.53 -28.65
N ASN A 58 -0.73 -21.59 -29.16
CA ASN A 58 -2.10 -21.53 -29.65
C ASN A 58 -3.11 -21.36 -28.51
N VAL A 59 -2.86 -21.97 -27.35
CA VAL A 59 -3.66 -21.72 -26.13
C VAL A 59 -3.56 -20.25 -25.72
N LEU A 60 -2.34 -19.70 -25.67
CA LEU A 60 -2.11 -18.30 -25.32
C LEU A 60 -2.81 -17.35 -26.31
N ASN A 61 -2.70 -17.60 -27.61
CA ASN A 61 -3.36 -16.79 -28.63
C ASN A 61 -4.90 -16.84 -28.50
N ALA A 62 -5.46 -17.98 -28.11
CA ALA A 62 -6.90 -18.10 -27.87
C ALA A 62 -7.33 -17.31 -26.62
N ILE A 63 -6.54 -17.37 -25.54
CA ILE A 63 -6.77 -16.56 -24.34
C ILE A 63 -6.69 -15.06 -24.67
N ASP A 64 -5.64 -14.64 -25.38
CA ASP A 64 -5.45 -13.24 -25.80
C ASP A 64 -6.62 -12.73 -26.65
N PHE A 65 -7.04 -13.52 -27.65
CA PHE A 65 -8.20 -13.17 -28.47
C PHE A 65 -9.47 -13.01 -27.63
N LEU A 66 -9.79 -13.97 -26.77
CA LEU A 66 -11.00 -13.90 -25.94
C LEU A 66 -10.95 -12.77 -24.92
N PHE A 67 -9.77 -12.50 -24.35
CA PHE A 67 -9.58 -11.39 -23.43
C PHE A 67 -9.88 -10.05 -24.12
N ARG A 68 -9.41 -9.86 -25.35
CA ARG A 68 -9.61 -8.62 -26.10
C ARG A 68 -11.05 -8.49 -26.63
N GLU A 69 -11.67 -9.59 -27.05
CA GLU A 69 -12.93 -9.55 -27.78
C GLU A 69 -14.19 -9.88 -26.96
N CYS A 70 -14.06 -10.48 -25.77
CA CYS A 70 -15.20 -10.90 -24.95
C CYS A 70 -15.12 -10.31 -23.54
N CYS A 71 -15.99 -9.35 -23.21
CA CYS A 71 -16.00 -8.70 -21.90
C CYS A 71 -16.25 -9.69 -20.75
N LYS A 72 -17.16 -10.66 -20.91
CA LYS A 72 -17.44 -11.67 -19.86
C LYS A 72 -16.22 -12.54 -19.58
N PHE A 73 -15.54 -13.00 -20.63
CA PHE A 73 -14.29 -13.75 -20.47
C PHE A 73 -13.18 -12.87 -19.89
N ARG A 74 -13.07 -11.60 -20.30
CA ARG A 74 -12.10 -10.66 -19.74
C ARG A 74 -12.28 -10.49 -18.23
N SER A 75 -13.51 -10.25 -17.77
CA SER A 75 -13.82 -10.12 -16.34
C SER A 75 -13.42 -11.37 -15.55
N GLU A 76 -13.73 -12.56 -16.09
CA GLU A 76 -13.33 -13.84 -15.49
C GLU A 76 -11.81 -14.05 -15.54
N MET A 77 -11.14 -13.64 -16.60
CA MET A 77 -9.68 -13.72 -16.68
C MET A 77 -9.01 -12.79 -15.68
N LEU A 78 -9.57 -11.60 -15.46
CA LEU A 78 -9.05 -10.60 -14.52
C LEU A 78 -9.18 -11.07 -13.07
N SER A 79 -10.31 -11.69 -12.68
CA SER A 79 -10.47 -12.27 -11.35
C SER A 79 -9.48 -13.40 -11.06
N HIS A 80 -8.90 -14.01 -12.10
CA HIS A 80 -7.92 -15.08 -12.03
C HIS A 80 -6.54 -14.72 -12.64
N LEU A 81 -6.28 -13.43 -12.88
CA LEU A 81 -5.09 -12.95 -13.61
C LEU A 81 -3.80 -13.40 -12.93
N ARG A 82 -3.78 -13.32 -11.61
CA ARG A 82 -2.64 -13.75 -10.79
C ARG A 82 -2.34 -15.24 -10.95
N GLU A 83 -3.37 -16.07 -10.97
CA GLU A 83 -3.20 -17.51 -11.19
C GLU A 83 -2.59 -17.77 -12.57
N PHE A 84 -3.03 -17.04 -13.59
CA PHE A 84 -2.45 -17.13 -14.92
C PHE A 84 -0.98 -16.74 -14.97
N VAL A 85 -0.59 -15.63 -14.36
CA VAL A 85 0.82 -15.19 -14.28
C VAL A 85 1.68 -16.24 -13.58
N PHE A 86 1.22 -16.79 -12.45
CA PHE A 86 1.96 -17.82 -11.73
C PHE A 86 2.03 -19.17 -12.45
N ARG A 87 1.07 -19.45 -13.34
CA ARG A 87 1.08 -20.65 -14.17
C ARG A 87 2.00 -20.55 -15.37
N THR A 88 2.29 -19.33 -15.81
CA THR A 88 2.95 -19.08 -17.09
C THR A 88 4.35 -18.48 -16.96
N VAL A 89 4.62 -17.69 -15.92
CA VAL A 89 5.88 -16.95 -15.75
C VAL A 89 6.70 -17.53 -14.59
N PRO A 90 7.99 -17.86 -14.80
CA PRO A 90 8.90 -18.32 -13.75
C PRO A 90 9.30 -17.21 -12.82
N LEU A 91 8.68 -17.17 -11.64
CA LEU A 91 9.03 -16.24 -10.58
C LEU A 91 10.00 -16.90 -9.58
N LYS A 92 11.09 -16.20 -9.23
CA LYS A 92 12.07 -16.68 -8.25
C LYS A 92 11.39 -16.92 -6.89
N GLY A 93 11.72 -18.03 -6.23
CA GLY A 93 11.26 -18.35 -4.86
C GLY A 93 9.95 -19.15 -4.76
N ARG A 94 9.36 -19.61 -5.88
CA ARG A 94 8.25 -20.58 -5.87
C ARG A 94 8.49 -21.72 -6.87
N GLN A 95 9.25 -22.72 -6.45
CA GLN A 95 9.45 -23.97 -7.19
C GLN A 95 8.23 -24.91 -7.15
N ASP A 96 7.21 -24.62 -6.33
CA ASP A 96 6.05 -25.51 -6.15
C ASP A 96 5.11 -25.55 -7.36
N TYR A 97 5.21 -24.58 -8.27
CA TYR A 97 4.26 -24.37 -9.36
C TYR A 97 4.88 -24.48 -10.77
N LEU A 98 6.20 -24.67 -10.86
CA LEU A 98 6.90 -24.82 -12.13
C LEU A 98 7.88 -25.99 -12.05
N PRO A 99 8.17 -26.67 -13.18
CA PRO A 99 9.19 -27.70 -13.21
C PRO A 99 10.51 -27.16 -12.66
N ARG A 100 11.21 -27.97 -11.84
CA ARG A 100 12.51 -27.63 -11.20
C ARG A 100 13.59 -27.17 -12.19
N VAL A 101 13.42 -27.44 -13.48
CA VAL A 101 14.26 -26.98 -14.58
C VAL A 101 13.34 -26.26 -15.56
N VAL A 102 13.52 -24.94 -15.69
CA VAL A 102 12.89 -24.16 -16.77
C VAL A 102 13.65 -24.50 -18.05
N ASP A 103 13.03 -25.21 -18.97
CA ASP A 103 13.61 -25.43 -20.30
C ASP A 103 13.48 -24.19 -21.18
N ASP A 104 14.30 -24.11 -22.23
CA ASP A 104 14.31 -22.97 -23.17
C ASP A 104 12.92 -22.68 -23.76
N ASP A 105 12.13 -23.73 -23.99
CA ASP A 105 10.77 -23.62 -24.51
C ASP A 105 9.82 -22.94 -23.51
N GLN A 106 9.93 -23.28 -22.22
CA GLN A 106 9.17 -22.63 -21.15
C GLN A 106 9.60 -21.18 -21.00
N GLN A 107 10.89 -20.86 -21.11
CA GLN A 107 11.37 -19.48 -21.07
C GLN A 107 10.82 -18.67 -22.25
N LYS A 108 10.90 -19.19 -23.48
CA LYS A 108 10.30 -18.55 -24.67
C LYS A 108 8.80 -18.35 -24.53
N PHE A 109 8.09 -19.34 -24.01
CA PHE A 109 6.65 -19.22 -23.74
C PHE A 109 6.37 -18.13 -22.71
N SER A 110 7.16 -18.06 -21.64
CA SER A 110 7.02 -17.04 -20.59
C SER A 110 7.23 -15.63 -21.11
N CYS A 111 8.25 -15.41 -21.97
CA CYS A 111 8.47 -14.13 -22.64
C CYS A 111 7.25 -13.70 -23.46
N ARG A 112 6.69 -14.63 -24.24
CA ARG A 112 5.48 -14.36 -25.04
C ARG A 112 4.27 -14.03 -24.16
N VAL A 113 4.13 -14.67 -22.99
CA VAL A 113 3.07 -14.32 -22.05
C VAL A 113 3.27 -12.93 -21.48
N LEU A 114 4.50 -12.55 -21.11
CA LEU A 114 4.81 -11.20 -20.64
C LEU A 114 4.51 -10.13 -21.70
N GLU A 115 4.78 -10.40 -22.97
CA GLU A 115 4.40 -9.50 -24.07
C GLU A 115 2.89 -9.32 -24.18
N VAL A 116 2.11 -10.41 -24.05
CA VAL A 116 0.64 -10.35 -24.06
C VAL A 116 0.12 -9.55 -22.86
N LEU A 117 0.67 -9.78 -21.66
CA LEU A 117 0.29 -9.04 -20.45
C LEU A 117 0.59 -7.54 -20.58
N LYS A 118 1.75 -7.17 -21.15
CA LYS A 118 2.07 -5.77 -21.44
C LYS A 118 1.08 -5.13 -22.40
N LYS A 119 0.61 -5.86 -23.42
CA LYS A 119 -0.44 -5.37 -24.32
C LYS A 119 -1.76 -5.16 -23.57
N TRP A 120 -2.16 -6.09 -22.71
CA TRP A 120 -3.38 -5.93 -21.91
C TRP A 120 -3.30 -4.73 -20.98
N ILE A 121 -2.15 -4.53 -20.33
CA ILE A 121 -1.88 -3.36 -19.48
C ILE A 121 -1.98 -2.07 -20.30
N GLY A 122 -1.33 -2.01 -21.47
CA GLY A 122 -1.40 -0.83 -22.33
C GLY A 122 -2.81 -0.52 -22.85
N GLU A 123 -3.60 -1.55 -23.17
CA GLU A 123 -4.95 -1.37 -23.75
C GLU A 123 -6.04 -1.15 -22.68
N PHE A 124 -5.96 -1.83 -21.54
CA PHE A 124 -7.04 -1.88 -20.53
C PHE A 124 -6.61 -1.41 -19.14
N GLY A 125 -5.32 -1.19 -18.89
CA GLY A 125 -4.76 -0.89 -17.57
C GLY A 125 -5.34 0.36 -16.94
N SER A 126 -5.52 1.45 -17.69
CA SER A 126 -6.11 2.69 -17.15
C SER A 126 -7.50 2.51 -16.56
N SER A 127 -8.28 1.55 -17.09
CA SER A 127 -9.63 1.24 -16.67
C SER A 127 -9.73 0.08 -15.66
N ASN A 128 -8.61 -0.58 -15.34
CA ASN A 128 -8.62 -1.82 -14.58
C ASN A 128 -7.50 -1.90 -13.54
N VAL A 129 -7.89 -1.86 -12.27
CA VAL A 129 -6.97 -1.89 -11.12
C VAL A 129 -6.09 -3.16 -11.12
N GLU A 130 -6.63 -4.33 -11.45
CA GLU A 130 -5.85 -5.59 -11.45
C GLU A 130 -4.68 -5.56 -12.44
N LEU A 131 -4.86 -4.90 -13.59
CA LEU A 131 -3.80 -4.75 -14.59
C LEU A 131 -2.75 -3.70 -14.18
N GLN A 132 -3.14 -2.61 -13.53
CA GLN A 132 -2.18 -1.63 -12.97
C GLN A 132 -1.32 -2.29 -11.89
N LEU A 133 -1.95 -3.05 -11.00
CA LEU A 133 -1.25 -3.81 -9.97
C LEU A 133 -0.31 -4.86 -10.58
N LEU A 134 -0.70 -5.47 -11.70
CA LEU A 134 0.17 -6.36 -12.45
C LEU A 134 1.37 -5.61 -13.05
N GLU A 135 1.19 -4.40 -13.60
CA GLU A 135 2.28 -3.58 -14.14
C GLU A 135 3.33 -3.28 -13.07
N ASP A 136 2.89 -2.85 -11.89
CA ASP A 136 3.75 -2.60 -10.72
C ASP A 136 4.46 -3.88 -10.25
N PHE A 137 3.77 -5.02 -10.28
CA PHE A 137 4.36 -6.31 -9.93
C PHE A 137 5.43 -6.75 -10.94
N LEU A 138 5.17 -6.61 -12.25
CA LEU A 138 6.07 -7.06 -13.31
C LEU A 138 7.31 -6.17 -13.40
N SER A 139 7.17 -4.85 -13.27
CA SER A 139 8.30 -3.92 -13.28
C SER A 139 9.34 -4.24 -12.19
N PHE A 140 8.86 -4.63 -11.00
CA PHE A 140 9.71 -5.03 -9.87
C PHE A 140 10.30 -6.45 -10.00
N SER A 141 9.49 -7.41 -10.45
CA SER A 141 9.85 -8.85 -10.39
C SER A 141 10.59 -9.36 -11.63
N VAL A 142 10.32 -8.76 -12.80
CA VAL A 142 10.76 -9.28 -14.12
C VAL A 142 12.06 -8.62 -14.59
N HIS A 143 12.52 -7.54 -13.94
CA HIS A 143 13.82 -6.93 -14.25
C HIS A 143 14.99 -7.94 -14.16
N SER A 144 14.85 -8.97 -13.32
CA SER A 144 15.83 -10.07 -13.19
C SER A 144 15.72 -11.17 -14.25
N LEU A 145 14.54 -11.37 -14.86
CA LEU A 145 14.32 -12.35 -15.94
C LEU A 145 14.76 -11.79 -17.29
N LEU A 146 14.56 -10.49 -17.53
CA LEU A 146 14.93 -9.82 -18.76
C LEU A 146 16.44 -9.52 -18.85
N LYS A 147 17.14 -9.30 -17.72
CA LYS A 147 18.59 -9.11 -17.71
C LYS A 147 19.39 -10.34 -18.19
N ASN A 148 18.87 -11.55 -17.95
CA ASN A 148 19.54 -12.80 -18.34
C ASN A 148 19.41 -13.17 -19.83
N ILE A 149 18.68 -12.39 -20.62
CA ILE A 149 18.49 -12.66 -22.07
C ILE A 149 19.64 -12.05 -22.89
N GLY A 150 20.42 -11.12 -22.32
CA GLY A 150 21.44 -10.36 -23.05
C GLY A 150 22.91 -10.56 -22.62
N SER A 151 23.19 -11.25 -21.52
CA SER A 151 24.56 -11.36 -21.02
C SER A 151 24.92 -12.79 -20.65
N SER A 152 25.60 -13.46 -21.58
CA SER A 152 26.47 -14.59 -21.26
C SER A 152 27.67 -14.07 -20.49
N SER A 153 27.54 -13.88 -19.18
CA SER A 153 28.69 -13.92 -18.27
C SER A 153 28.25 -14.06 -16.82
N VAL A 154 28.99 -14.92 -16.15
CA VAL A 154 28.94 -15.25 -14.73
C VAL A 154 28.98 -14.00 -13.87
N SER A 155 28.04 -13.88 -12.94
CA SER A 155 28.30 -13.27 -11.64
C SER A 155 27.26 -13.78 -10.63
N ASN A 156 27.69 -14.73 -9.81
CA ASN A 156 27.12 -14.97 -8.50
C ASN A 156 27.16 -13.66 -7.72
N SER A 157 26.03 -12.97 -7.62
CA SER A 157 25.86 -11.91 -6.63
C SER A 157 24.78 -12.34 -5.65
N ASN A 158 25.22 -12.54 -4.41
CA ASN A 158 24.44 -12.82 -3.22
C ASN A 158 23.49 -11.65 -2.89
N SER A 159 22.46 -11.46 -3.71
CA SER A 159 21.27 -10.74 -3.31
C SER A 159 20.20 -11.77 -2.98
N GLN A 160 20.20 -12.22 -1.73
CA GLN A 160 19.09 -12.95 -1.14
C GLN A 160 17.84 -12.07 -1.24
N CYS A 161 17.09 -12.20 -2.32
CA CYS A 161 15.76 -11.66 -2.44
C CYS A 161 14.85 -12.56 -1.59
N SER A 162 14.79 -12.26 -0.30
CA SER A 162 13.97 -12.92 0.74
C SER A 162 12.48 -12.60 0.56
N PHE A 163 11.93 -12.77 -0.65
CA PHE A 163 10.63 -12.20 -0.97
C PHE A 163 9.42 -13.06 -0.54
N MET A 164 9.59 -14.28 -0.03
CA MET A 164 8.44 -15.14 0.31
C MET A 164 8.61 -16.00 1.59
N PRO A 165 8.77 -15.36 2.76
CA PRO A 165 8.16 -15.84 4.01
C PRO A 165 7.07 -14.90 4.57
N ASN A 166 6.93 -13.68 4.05
CA ASN A 166 6.26 -12.58 4.75
C ASN A 166 4.73 -12.53 4.68
N LEU A 167 4.05 -13.42 3.98
CA LEU A 167 2.57 -13.39 3.89
C LEU A 167 1.90 -13.74 5.22
N ARG A 168 2.42 -14.75 5.94
CA ARG A 168 1.95 -15.10 7.28
C ARG A 168 2.27 -13.99 8.28
N VAL A 169 3.47 -13.41 8.19
CA VAL A 169 3.90 -12.28 9.02
C VAL A 169 3.03 -11.05 8.76
N MET A 170 2.73 -10.74 7.50
CA MET A 170 1.88 -9.61 7.11
C MET A 170 0.44 -9.79 7.57
N LYS A 171 -0.15 -10.98 7.39
CA LYS A 171 -1.49 -11.29 7.94
C LYS A 171 -1.50 -11.17 9.47
N LYS A 172 -0.47 -11.71 10.14
CA LYS A 172 -0.33 -11.61 11.59
C LYS A 172 -0.24 -10.14 12.03
N MET A 173 0.56 -9.32 11.35
CA MET A 173 0.68 -7.88 11.65
C MET A 173 -0.61 -7.11 11.39
N CYS A 174 -1.35 -7.42 10.32
CA CYS A 174 -2.66 -6.84 10.07
C CYS A 174 -3.64 -7.19 11.20
N SER A 175 -3.68 -8.46 11.63
CA SER A 175 -4.54 -8.89 12.74
C SER A 175 -4.11 -8.30 14.08
N GLU A 176 -2.82 -8.23 14.37
CA GLU A 176 -2.28 -7.57 15.58
C GLU A 176 -2.65 -6.08 15.60
N PHE A 177 -2.56 -5.39 14.46
CA PHE A 177 -3.00 -4.01 14.37
C PHE A 177 -4.49 -3.89 14.62
N GLU A 178 -5.33 -4.69 13.95
CA GLU A 178 -6.78 -4.64 14.11
C GLU A 178 -7.25 -4.93 15.55
N GLU A 179 -6.52 -5.78 16.29
CA GLU A 179 -6.78 -6.08 17.70
C GLU A 179 -6.46 -4.89 18.62
N VAL A 180 -5.33 -4.21 18.39
CA VAL A 180 -4.80 -3.16 19.28
C VAL A 180 -5.26 -1.76 18.87
N GLU A 181 -5.70 -1.56 17.63
CA GLU A 181 -6.20 -0.29 17.10
C GLU A 181 -7.28 0.39 17.97
N PRO A 182 -8.34 -0.28 18.45
CA PRO A 182 -9.36 0.40 19.27
C PRO A 182 -8.77 0.94 20.57
N GLU A 183 -7.81 0.23 21.16
CA GLU A 183 -7.14 0.67 22.40
C GLU A 183 -6.20 1.87 22.15
N ILE A 184 -5.47 1.85 21.03
CA ILE A 184 -4.64 2.99 20.59
C ILE A 184 -5.53 4.22 20.37
N ALA A 185 -6.63 4.06 19.63
CA ALA A 185 -7.56 5.15 19.32
C ALA A 185 -8.20 5.70 20.61
N SER A 186 -8.58 4.83 21.55
CA SER A 186 -9.13 5.24 22.84
C SER A 186 -8.13 6.04 23.67
N THR A 187 -6.89 5.55 23.81
CA THR A 187 -5.84 6.22 24.58
C THR A 187 -5.44 7.55 23.95
N LEU A 188 -5.41 7.62 22.62
CA LEU A 188 -5.17 8.86 21.89
C LEU A 188 -6.29 9.87 22.08
N ASN A 189 -7.55 9.44 22.02
CA ASN A 189 -8.69 10.30 22.32
C ASN A 189 -8.64 10.81 23.77
N GLU A 190 -8.22 9.98 24.73
CA GLU A 190 -8.06 10.41 26.13
C GLU A 190 -6.97 11.48 26.28
N LEU A 191 -5.83 11.32 25.60
CA LEU A 191 -4.79 12.33 25.54
C LEU A 191 -5.30 13.63 24.90
N GLU A 192 -5.96 13.54 23.74
CA GLU A 192 -6.51 14.69 23.01
C GLU A 192 -7.56 15.44 23.85
N ASN A 193 -8.46 14.72 24.52
CA ASN A 193 -9.47 15.29 25.41
C ASN A 193 -8.83 15.93 26.64
N SER A 194 -7.82 15.31 27.22
CA SER A 194 -7.10 15.87 28.37
C SER A 194 -6.36 17.14 27.97
N LEU A 195 -5.68 17.14 26.81
CA LEU A 195 -5.05 18.33 26.24
C LEU A 195 -6.09 19.43 25.95
N HIS A 196 -7.24 19.09 25.38
CA HIS A 196 -8.32 20.04 25.12
C HIS A 196 -8.95 20.59 26.40
N SER A 197 -8.99 19.81 27.49
CA SER A 197 -9.48 20.29 28.78
C SER A 197 -8.48 21.19 29.49
N LEU A 198 -7.18 20.94 29.34
CA LEU A 198 -6.12 21.76 29.92
C LEU A 198 -5.90 23.05 29.12
N PHE A 199 -6.09 22.94 27.81
CA PHE A 199 -6.00 24.01 26.84
C PHE A 199 -7.22 23.91 25.94
N PRO A 200 -8.40 24.39 26.38
CA PRO A 200 -9.48 24.63 25.46
C PRO A 200 -8.89 25.61 24.47
N LEU A 201 -8.63 25.13 23.25
CA LEU A 201 -8.04 25.91 22.20
C LEU A 201 -8.78 27.24 22.22
N VAL A 202 -8.10 28.31 22.63
CA VAL A 202 -8.50 29.58 22.08
C VAL A 202 -8.12 29.42 20.62
N GLU A 203 -9.09 29.01 19.80
CA GLU A 203 -9.11 29.30 18.38
C GLU A 203 -9.17 30.84 18.26
N CYS A 204 -8.11 31.51 18.73
CA CYS A 204 -8.02 32.94 18.81
C CYS A 204 -7.59 33.42 17.43
N CYS A 205 -8.60 33.75 16.63
CA CYS A 205 -8.59 34.91 15.76
C CYS A 205 -7.57 34.87 14.62
N THR A 206 -7.80 34.00 13.63
CA THR A 206 -7.66 34.49 12.25
C THR A 206 -8.85 35.41 11.98
N SER A 207 -8.64 36.72 12.09
CA SER A 207 -9.57 37.85 11.86
C SER A 207 -9.96 38.58 13.14
N GLY A 208 -9.50 39.82 13.28
CA GLY A 208 -9.96 40.74 14.32
C GLY A 208 -8.85 41.66 14.82
N THR A 209 -8.85 42.88 14.28
CA THR A 209 -8.08 44.05 14.73
C THR A 209 -7.86 44.12 16.23
N VAL A 210 -6.60 44.09 16.66
CA VAL A 210 -6.19 44.44 18.03
C VAL A 210 -6.17 45.96 18.13
N SER A 211 -7.15 46.53 18.85
CA SER A 211 -7.08 47.90 19.33
C SER A 211 -6.10 47.97 20.50
N VAL A 212 -4.92 48.54 20.28
CA VAL A 212 -3.95 48.83 21.33
C VAL A 212 -4.25 50.21 21.91
N THR A 213 -4.66 50.27 23.18
CA THR A 213 -4.56 51.51 23.97
C THR A 213 -3.11 51.70 24.40
N PRO A 214 -2.44 52.80 24.04
CA PRO A 214 -1.06 53.02 24.45
C PRO A 214 -1.02 53.52 25.89
N SER A 215 -0.20 52.87 26.72
CA SER A 215 0.21 53.40 28.01
C SER A 215 1.34 54.39 27.78
N CYS A 216 1.12 55.66 28.15
CA CYS A 216 2.10 56.73 28.06
C CYS A 216 3.31 56.46 28.95
N SER A 217 4.49 56.46 28.35
CA SER A 217 5.77 56.69 29.02
C SER A 217 6.45 57.81 28.26
N THR A 218 6.54 58.96 28.90
CA THR A 218 7.23 60.18 28.48
C THR A 218 8.71 59.92 28.21
N ASP A 219 9.16 60.19 27.00
CA ASP A 219 10.43 60.88 26.76
C ASP A 219 10.34 61.59 25.41
N ASP A 220 10.12 62.91 25.50
CA ASP A 220 10.23 63.84 24.40
C ASP A 220 11.69 63.93 23.97
N HIS A 221 11.90 63.82 22.66
CA HIS A 221 13.07 64.20 21.84
C HIS A 221 13.61 63.03 21.02
N LEU A 222 13.07 62.90 19.80
CA LEU A 222 13.80 62.74 18.51
C LEU A 222 12.78 62.38 17.41
N LEU A 223 12.00 63.38 16.98
CA LEU A 223 11.25 63.30 15.72
C LEU A 223 12.25 63.49 14.57
N ILE A 224 12.76 62.39 14.02
CA ILE A 224 13.29 62.39 12.65
C ILE A 224 12.25 61.72 11.77
N SER A 225 11.49 62.55 11.06
CA SER A 225 10.71 62.13 9.91
C SER A 225 11.66 61.64 8.81
N SER A 226 11.59 60.36 8.47
CA SER A 226 12.14 59.86 7.21
C SER A 226 11.09 58.96 6.57
N GLY A 227 10.53 59.43 5.46
CA GLY A 227 9.55 58.73 4.64
C GLY A 227 10.14 57.49 3.98
N LYS A 228 10.15 56.38 4.71
CA LYS A 228 10.22 55.04 4.16
C LYS A 228 9.21 54.18 4.91
N ASP A 229 8.19 53.71 4.20
CA ASP A 229 7.33 52.60 4.60
C ASP A 229 8.21 51.38 4.86
N THR A 230 8.73 51.31 6.08
CA THR A 230 9.51 50.16 6.55
C THR A 230 8.53 49.37 7.39
N PRO A 231 8.06 48.19 6.95
CA PRO A 231 7.08 47.43 7.69
C PRO A 231 7.68 47.05 9.04
N VAL A 232 7.10 47.58 10.12
CA VAL A 232 7.46 47.20 11.49
C VAL A 232 7.10 45.73 11.66
N ARG A 233 8.12 44.86 11.64
CA ARG A 233 7.94 43.43 11.84
C ARG A 233 7.97 43.13 13.34
N ILE A 234 6.81 43.07 13.95
CA ILE A 234 6.67 42.65 15.34
C ILE A 234 6.85 41.12 15.39
N LYS A 235 7.94 40.67 16.02
CA LYS A 235 8.17 39.25 16.32
C LYS A 235 7.57 38.96 17.70
N ILE A 236 6.37 38.42 17.73
CA ILE A 236 5.76 37.92 18.97
C ILE A 236 6.40 36.56 19.25
N SER A 237 7.35 36.51 20.17
CA SER A 237 7.81 35.25 20.76
C SER A 237 6.80 34.89 21.84
N LEU A 238 5.91 33.94 21.55
CA LEU A 238 5.12 33.29 22.59
C LEU A 238 6.06 32.33 23.30
N ASP A 239 6.38 32.62 24.56
CA ASP A 239 7.02 31.62 25.43
C ASP A 239 6.15 30.37 25.46
N ARG A 240 6.79 29.19 25.64
CA ARG A 240 6.06 27.92 25.72
C ARG A 240 4.96 28.05 26.77
N PRO A 241 3.71 27.64 26.47
CA PRO A 241 2.64 27.70 27.45
C PRO A 241 3.04 26.89 28.69
N SER A 242 3.25 27.57 29.81
CA SER A 242 3.52 26.94 31.09
C SER A 242 2.20 26.67 31.82
N LEU A 243 2.05 25.46 32.34
CA LEU A 243 0.87 25.04 33.06
C LEU A 243 1.22 24.78 34.52
N GLN A 244 0.74 25.67 35.39
CA GLN A 244 0.81 25.47 36.84
C GLN A 244 -0.22 24.44 37.28
N ARG A 245 0.24 23.50 38.11
CA ARG A 245 -0.61 22.45 38.69
C ARG A 245 -1.50 23.04 39.80
N THR A 246 -2.81 22.91 39.63
CA THR A 246 -3.83 23.26 40.63
C THR A 246 -4.56 21.99 41.08
N SER A 247 -5.30 22.05 42.19
CA SER A 247 -6.14 20.93 42.65
C SER A 247 -7.18 20.49 41.60
N GLU A 248 -7.66 21.43 40.79
CA GLU A 248 -8.68 21.23 39.77
C GLU A 248 -8.13 20.57 38.50
N ASN A 249 -6.90 20.92 38.06
CA ASN A 249 -6.30 20.38 36.84
C ASN A 249 -5.34 19.20 37.07
N SER A 250 -4.93 18.95 38.32
CA SER A 250 -3.97 17.92 38.72
C SER A 250 -4.30 16.52 38.18
N ASN A 251 -5.57 16.12 38.24
CA ASN A 251 -6.02 14.82 37.74
C ASN A 251 -5.98 14.73 36.22
N THR A 252 -6.28 15.83 35.51
CA THR A 252 -6.25 15.89 34.05
C THR A 252 -4.80 15.91 33.54
N ILE A 253 -3.89 16.63 34.21
CA ILE A 253 -2.45 16.59 33.91
C ILE A 253 -1.90 15.18 34.10
N LYS A 254 -2.28 14.50 35.19
CA LYS A 254 -1.86 13.12 35.45
C LYS A 254 -2.34 12.16 34.36
N ARG A 255 -3.63 12.21 33.99
CA ARG A 255 -4.20 11.39 32.89
C ARG A 255 -3.55 11.68 31.54
N ALA A 256 -3.26 12.96 31.24
CA ALA A 256 -2.56 13.34 30.02
C ALA A 256 -1.14 12.75 29.99
N ARG A 257 -0.38 12.85 31.10
CA ARG A 257 0.96 12.26 31.22
C ARG A 257 0.94 10.74 31.07
N GLU A 258 0.02 10.05 31.75
CA GLU A 258 -0.12 8.60 31.67
C GLU A 258 -0.47 8.15 30.24
N SER A 259 -1.41 8.82 29.59
CA SER A 259 -1.79 8.53 28.20
C SER A 259 -0.64 8.79 27.22
N TYR A 260 0.09 9.90 27.39
CA TYR A 260 1.28 10.22 26.59
C TYR A 260 2.39 9.17 26.75
N LEU A 261 2.71 8.80 27.99
CA LEU A 261 3.74 7.78 28.27
C LEU A 261 3.36 6.43 27.67
N ARG A 262 2.08 6.05 27.80
CA ARG A 262 1.56 4.81 27.24
C ARG A 262 1.68 4.79 25.71
N ILE A 263 1.29 5.88 25.05
CA ILE A 263 1.45 6.03 23.60
C ILE A 263 2.92 5.91 23.18
N CYS A 264 3.82 6.63 23.85
CA CYS A 264 5.25 6.63 23.50
C CYS A 264 5.95 5.29 23.75
N ARG A 265 5.62 4.60 24.86
CA ARG A 265 6.31 3.37 25.28
C ARG A 265 5.69 2.11 24.69
N GLU A 266 4.36 2.02 24.66
CA GLU A 266 3.66 0.79 24.30
C GLU A 266 3.23 0.77 22.82
N PHE A 267 2.70 1.87 22.30
CA PHE A 267 2.03 1.87 20.99
C PHE A 267 2.90 2.37 19.84
N LEU A 268 3.70 3.42 20.05
CA LEU A 268 4.54 4.00 18.99
C LEU A 268 5.56 3.00 18.42
N PRO A 269 6.28 2.18 19.24
CA PRO A 269 7.25 1.23 18.72
C PRO A 269 6.65 0.14 17.80
N PRO A 270 5.57 -0.58 18.16
CA PRO A 270 4.95 -1.54 17.25
C PRO A 270 4.32 -0.86 16.03
N MET A 271 3.65 0.30 16.17
CA MET A 271 3.08 1.02 15.02
C MET A 271 4.15 1.46 14.02
N GLY A 272 5.31 1.91 14.49
CA GLY A 272 6.46 2.24 13.63
C GLY A 272 7.04 1.02 12.91
N ARG A 273 7.02 -0.16 13.54
CA ARG A 273 7.41 -1.43 12.89
C ARG A 273 6.39 -1.85 11.84
N TRP A 274 5.10 -1.83 12.16
CA TRP A 274 4.03 -2.15 11.23
C TRP A 274 4.05 -1.20 10.03
N ASN A 275 4.18 0.11 10.25
CA ASN A 275 4.18 1.08 9.16
C ASN A 275 5.38 0.91 8.22
N ARG A 276 6.59 0.69 8.76
CA ARG A 276 7.78 0.38 7.94
C ARG A 276 7.60 -0.89 7.13
N PHE A 277 7.06 -1.93 7.76
CA PHE A 277 6.85 -3.22 7.11
C PHE A 277 5.78 -3.15 6.01
N LEU A 278 4.63 -2.54 6.30
CA LEU A 278 3.51 -2.41 5.37
C LEU A 278 3.85 -1.47 4.22
N SER A 279 4.57 -0.37 4.47
CA SER A 279 5.02 0.57 3.44
C SER A 279 6.02 -0.05 2.46
N ARG A 280 6.92 -0.93 2.94
CA ARG A 280 7.85 -1.69 2.08
C ARG A 280 7.17 -2.84 1.32
N SER A 281 5.96 -3.24 1.75
CA SER A 281 5.28 -4.45 1.26
C SER A 281 4.18 -4.17 0.23
N ARG A 282 4.11 -2.96 -0.36
CA ARG A 282 3.16 -2.62 -1.44
C ARG A 282 3.10 -3.68 -2.55
N HIS A 283 4.25 -4.27 -2.89
CA HIS A 283 4.38 -5.29 -3.93
C HIS A 283 3.97 -6.71 -3.49
N SER A 284 3.90 -6.97 -2.18
CA SER A 284 3.47 -8.26 -1.61
C SER A 284 1.96 -8.35 -1.39
N ALA A 285 1.26 -7.22 -1.29
CA ALA A 285 -0.19 -7.15 -1.14
C ALA A 285 -0.95 -7.66 -2.37
N VAL A 286 -0.37 -7.49 -3.58
CA VAL A 286 -0.85 -8.10 -4.84
C VAL A 286 -0.90 -9.64 -4.78
N ILE A 287 -0.17 -10.25 -3.82
CA ILE A 287 -0.04 -11.70 -3.63
C ILE A 287 -1.04 -12.22 -2.57
N LEU A 288 -1.91 -11.40 -2.01
CA LEU A 288 -2.99 -11.90 -1.15
C LEU A 288 -4.08 -12.58 -2.02
N ARG A 289 -4.50 -13.78 -1.62
CA ARG A 289 -5.71 -14.43 -2.17
C ARG A 289 -6.91 -13.82 -1.45
N GLU A 290 -7.98 -13.58 -2.21
CA GLU A 290 -9.37 -13.34 -1.76
C GLU A 290 -9.61 -12.04 -1.00
N ASN A 291 -10.41 -11.14 -1.60
CA ASN A 291 -11.19 -10.07 -0.94
C ASN A 291 -10.46 -9.12 0.03
N SER A 292 -9.14 -9.20 0.16
CA SER A 292 -8.38 -8.59 1.25
C SER A 292 -7.51 -7.40 0.82
N PHE A 293 -7.48 -7.05 -0.47
CA PHE A 293 -6.68 -5.91 -0.94
C PHE A 293 -7.28 -4.58 -0.44
N SER A 294 -8.60 -4.45 -0.49
CA SER A 294 -9.33 -3.33 0.12
C SER A 294 -9.12 -3.26 1.64
N SER A 295 -9.14 -4.41 2.33
CA SER A 295 -8.83 -4.52 3.76
C SER A 295 -7.39 -4.10 4.07
N PHE A 296 -6.40 -4.52 3.27
CA PHE A 296 -5.00 -4.17 3.50
C PHE A 296 -4.73 -2.67 3.32
N GLU A 297 -5.22 -2.09 2.24
CA GLU A 297 -5.03 -0.66 1.97
C GLU A 297 -5.82 0.19 2.98
N SER A 298 -6.99 -0.28 3.43
CA SER A 298 -7.74 0.30 4.53
C SER A 298 -6.95 0.29 5.85
N ILE A 299 -6.37 -0.85 6.23
CA ILE A 299 -5.51 -0.98 7.43
C ILE A 299 -4.32 -0.03 7.33
N ARG A 300 -3.66 0.04 6.17
CA ARG A 300 -2.53 0.94 5.95
C ARG A 300 -2.95 2.40 6.15
N HIS A 301 -4.07 2.80 5.58
CA HIS A 301 -4.58 4.16 5.72
C HIS A 301 -4.94 4.50 7.17
N ARG A 302 -5.62 3.58 7.88
CA ARG A 302 -5.95 3.73 9.31
C ARG A 302 -4.70 3.85 10.17
N LEU A 303 -3.69 2.99 9.95
CA LEU A 303 -2.42 3.04 10.65
C LEU A 303 -1.68 4.36 10.41
N SER A 304 -1.60 4.83 9.16
CA SER A 304 -0.97 6.11 8.82
C SER A 304 -1.69 7.29 9.48
N SER A 305 -3.03 7.29 9.42
CA SER A 305 -3.85 8.33 10.05
C SER A 305 -3.66 8.39 11.57
N LEU A 306 -3.62 7.24 12.25
CA LEU A 306 -3.35 7.19 13.69
C LEU A 306 -1.93 7.66 14.03
N LEU A 307 -0.92 7.29 13.24
CA LEU A 307 0.44 7.77 13.43
C LEU A 307 0.55 9.30 13.30
N GLU A 308 -0.12 9.89 12.30
CA GLU A 308 -0.15 11.34 12.14
C GLU A 308 -0.81 12.04 13.33
N ARG A 309 -1.96 11.51 13.79
CA ARG A 309 -2.65 12.03 14.98
C ARG A 309 -1.80 11.92 16.24
N ILE A 310 -1.14 10.77 16.46
CA ILE A 310 -0.20 10.58 17.58
C ILE A 310 0.94 11.58 17.50
N GLN A 311 1.56 11.78 16.33
CA GLN A 311 2.64 12.75 16.18
C GLN A 311 2.19 14.19 16.43
N LEU A 312 0.95 14.53 16.11
CA LEU A 312 0.37 15.84 16.42
C LEU A 312 0.12 16.00 17.92
N ALA A 313 -0.51 15.01 18.56
CA ALA A 313 -0.78 15.02 19.99
C ALA A 313 0.52 15.04 20.82
N LYS A 314 1.53 14.27 20.39
CA LYS A 314 2.88 14.26 20.98
C LYS A 314 3.51 15.66 20.93
N ARG A 315 3.53 16.30 19.76
CA ARG A 315 4.05 17.67 19.61
C ARG A 315 3.33 18.66 20.52
N LYS A 316 1.98 18.63 20.51
CA LYS A 316 1.17 19.49 21.39
C LYS A 316 1.50 19.29 22.88
N PHE A 317 1.71 18.03 23.29
CA PHE A 317 2.07 17.70 24.66
C PHE A 317 3.49 18.17 25.04
N GLU A 318 4.47 18.02 24.14
CA GLU A 318 5.86 18.42 24.33
C GLU A 318 6.08 19.94 24.28
N ASP A 319 5.22 20.66 23.56
CA ASP A 319 5.23 22.12 23.51
C ASP A 319 4.76 22.76 24.83
N ILE A 320 4.12 22.00 25.72
CA ILE A 320 3.64 22.45 27.02
C ILE A 320 4.75 22.26 28.07
N HIS A 321 5.07 23.33 28.79
CA HIS A 321 5.93 23.24 29.97
C HIS A 321 5.07 22.95 31.20
N PHE A 322 5.27 21.81 31.83
CA PHE A 322 4.65 21.50 33.11
C PHE A 322 5.67 21.85 34.19
N ASP A 323 5.35 22.81 35.07
CA ASP A 323 6.21 23.13 36.21
C ASP A 323 6.32 21.86 37.09
N GLU A 324 7.49 21.22 37.08
CA GLU A 324 7.70 19.95 37.76
C GLU A 324 7.99 20.17 39.24
N ASP A 325 7.23 19.44 40.07
CA ASP A 325 7.80 18.80 41.24
C ASP A 325 7.47 17.30 41.19
N ILE A 326 8.54 16.52 41.40
CA ILE A 326 8.64 15.07 41.70
C ILE A 326 8.98 14.15 40.51
N MET A 327 10.29 13.90 40.39
CA MET A 327 10.99 12.61 40.17
C MET A 327 10.31 11.61 39.21
N ILE A 328 10.79 11.58 37.97
CA ILE A 328 10.78 10.35 37.18
C ILE A 328 12.24 9.96 37.03
N ASP A 329 12.61 8.83 37.62
CA ASP A 329 13.91 8.20 37.45
C ASP A 329 14.28 8.20 35.96
N SER A 330 15.30 9.00 35.67
CA SER A 330 15.96 9.10 34.38
C SER A 330 16.78 7.85 34.16
N ASP A 331 16.17 6.81 33.61
CA ASP A 331 16.90 5.86 32.77
C ASP A 331 17.02 6.50 31.38
N GLU A 332 17.93 7.49 31.31
CA GLU A 332 18.64 7.79 30.07
C GLU A 332 19.44 6.54 29.68
N SER A 333 18.96 5.80 28.69
CA SER A 333 19.84 4.92 27.93
C SER A 333 19.37 4.85 26.47
N ASP A 334 20.17 5.52 25.65
CA ASP A 334 20.54 5.16 24.29
C ASP A 334 19.42 4.89 23.29
N PHE A 335 18.97 5.93 22.59
CA PHE A 335 18.72 5.83 21.15
C PHE A 335 18.97 7.19 20.49
N GLU A 336 20.25 7.58 20.40
CA GLU A 336 20.71 8.40 19.29
C GLU A 336 20.54 7.64 17.97
N GLU A 337 20.16 8.39 16.94
CA GLU A 337 20.30 8.10 15.50
C GLU A 337 19.83 6.75 14.95
N VAL A 338 18.66 6.74 14.29
CA VAL A 338 18.56 6.17 12.93
C VAL A 338 17.51 6.93 12.13
N ILE A 339 17.97 7.77 11.18
CA ILE A 339 17.20 8.21 10.00
C ILE A 339 17.21 7.08 8.97
#